data_AF-A0A2T4RY13-F1
#
_entry.id   AF-A0A2T4RY13-F1
#
_cell.length_a   1.000
_cell.length_b   1.000
_cell.length_c   1.000
_cell.angle_alpha   90.00
_cell.angle_beta   90.00
_cell.angle_gamma   90.00
#
_symmetry.space_group_name_H-M   'P 1'
#
loop_
_entity.id
_entity.type
_entity.pdbx_description
1 polymer ?
#
loop_
_entity_poly.entity_id
_entity_poly.type
_entity_poly.pdbx_seq_one_letter_code
_entity_poly.pdbx_strand_id
1 'polypeptide(L)'
;TEYRSKAVIVTTGTFLRGEIILGNLKYSSGPNHQLPSITLADNLRELGFEVVRFKTGTPPRVNSKTIDYDKTEIQPGDDVGRAFSFDTTEYILDQLPCWLTYTNDKTHQVIDDNLHLSAMYSGMIKGKGPRYCPS
;
A
#
# COMPACT_ATOMS: atom_id res chain seq x y z
N THR A 1 -14.09 25.47 17.27
CA THR A 1 -12.76 26.08 17.49
C THR A 1 -12.09 26.31 16.15
N GLU A 2 -11.50 27.48 15.93
CA GLU A 2 -10.79 27.86 14.70
C GLU A 2 -9.30 28.07 15.03
N TYR A 3 -8.41 27.56 14.18
CA TYR A 3 -6.96 27.80 14.27
C TYR A 3 -6.51 28.62 13.06
N ARG A 4 -5.70 29.65 13.28
CA ARG A 4 -5.23 30.57 12.23
C ARG A 4 -3.74 30.36 11.94
N SER A 5 -3.35 30.46 10.68
CA SER A 5 -1.97 30.30 10.22
C SER A 5 -1.72 31.14 8.97
N LYS A 6 -0.46 31.54 8.74
CA LYS A 6 -0.06 32.24 7.50
C LYS A 6 0.05 31.28 6.30
N ALA A 7 0.35 30.01 6.54
CA ALA A 7 0.46 28.96 5.54
C ALA A 7 0.03 27.61 6.12
N VAL A 8 -0.51 26.73 5.26
CA VAL A 8 -0.92 25.36 5.61
C VAL A 8 -0.35 24.39 4.59
N ILE A 9 0.26 23.30 5.04
CA ILE A 9 0.76 22.21 4.19
C ILE A 9 -0.17 21.00 4.37
N VAL A 10 -0.70 20.48 3.27
CA VAL A 10 -1.65 19.36 3.28
C VAL A 10 -0.95 18.07 2.85
N THR A 11 -0.78 17.12 3.77
CA THR A 11 -0.07 15.84 3.56
C THR A 11 -0.93 14.65 4.02
N THR A 12 -2.14 14.55 3.49
CA THR A 12 -3.16 13.58 3.93
C THR A 12 -2.84 12.12 3.59
N GLY A 13 -1.83 11.84 2.77
CA GLY A 13 -1.48 10.49 2.34
C GLY A 13 -2.69 9.74 1.78
N THR A 14 -2.94 8.53 2.28
CA THR A 14 -4.06 7.67 1.87
C THR A 14 -5.33 7.86 2.71
N PHE A 15 -5.39 8.88 3.57
CA PHE A 15 -6.54 9.12 4.45
C PHE A 15 -7.67 9.91 3.79
N LEU A 16 -7.35 10.76 2.80
CA LEU A 16 -8.33 11.67 2.18
C LEU A 16 -9.36 10.87 1.38
N ARG A 17 -10.58 10.74 1.92
CA ARG A 17 -11.64 9.86 1.41
C ARG A 17 -11.13 8.44 1.10
N GLY A 18 -10.28 7.92 2.01
CA GLY A 18 -9.74 6.57 1.92
C GLY A 18 -10.84 5.51 1.93
N GLU A 19 -10.71 4.52 1.05
CA GLU A 19 -11.59 3.35 1.01
C GLU A 19 -10.73 2.09 0.93
N ILE A 20 -11.12 1.07 1.69
CA ILE A 20 -10.53 -0.26 1.60
C ILE A 20 -11.46 -1.13 0.77
N ILE A 21 -10.86 -1.90 -0.15
CA ILE A 21 -11.58 -2.82 -1.03
C ILE A 21 -10.92 -4.20 -0.93
N LEU A 22 -11.71 -5.22 -0.56
CA LEU A 22 -11.28 -6.61 -0.37
C LEU A 22 -12.29 -7.53 -1.06
N GLY A 23 -11.94 -8.05 -2.24
CA GLY A 23 -12.88 -8.82 -3.05
C GLY A 23 -14.13 -7.98 -3.37
N ASN A 24 -15.30 -8.40 -2.88
CA ASN A 24 -16.59 -7.71 -2.96
C ASN A 24 -16.90 -6.77 -1.78
N LEU A 25 -16.06 -6.74 -0.74
CA LEU A 25 -16.22 -5.88 0.42
C LEU A 25 -15.60 -4.51 0.14
N LYS A 26 -16.35 -3.45 0.47
CA LYS A 26 -15.89 -2.06 0.37
C LYS A 26 -16.33 -1.26 1.59
N TYR A 27 -15.39 -0.55 2.23
CA TYR A 27 -15.71 0.32 3.37
C TYR A 27 -14.78 1.53 3.48
N SER A 28 -15.30 2.60 4.09
CA SER A 28 -14.56 3.84 4.33
C SER A 28 -13.57 3.65 5.46
N SER A 29 -12.27 3.80 5.18
CA SER A 29 -11.21 3.66 6.18
C SER A 29 -9.90 4.26 5.67
N GLY A 30 -9.12 4.85 6.57
CA GLY A 30 -7.70 5.09 6.36
C GLY A 30 -6.86 3.81 6.58
N PRO A 31 -5.54 3.90 6.49
CA PRO A 31 -4.64 2.80 6.82
C PRO A 31 -4.91 2.20 8.21
N ASN A 32 -4.77 0.88 8.35
CA ASN A 32 -4.81 0.17 9.64
C ASN A 32 -6.05 0.49 10.49
N HIS A 33 -7.24 0.49 9.88
CA HIS A 33 -8.53 0.76 10.55
C HIS A 33 -8.68 2.16 11.15
N GLN A 34 -7.87 3.13 10.71
CA GLN A 34 -8.04 4.51 11.13
C GLN A 34 -9.19 5.19 10.37
N LEU A 35 -9.71 6.28 10.93
CA LEU A 35 -10.79 7.06 10.32
C LEU A 35 -10.26 7.88 9.14
N PRO A 36 -10.95 7.90 7.98
CA PRO A 36 -10.56 8.72 6.85
C PRO A 36 -10.99 10.18 7.04
N SER A 37 -10.28 11.09 6.37
CA SER A 37 -10.68 12.50 6.29
C SER A 37 -11.65 12.69 5.12
N ILE A 38 -12.91 13.00 5.42
CA ILE A 38 -13.96 13.18 4.39
C ILE A 38 -14.14 14.66 4.05
N THR A 39 -14.46 15.48 5.05
CA THR A 39 -14.85 16.88 4.87
C THR A 39 -13.77 17.73 4.19
N LEU A 40 -12.49 17.47 4.47
CA LEU A 40 -11.39 18.21 3.85
C LEU A 40 -11.39 18.07 2.32
N ALA A 41 -11.71 16.90 1.79
CA ALA A 41 -11.77 16.69 0.34
C ALA A 41 -12.91 17.49 -0.29
N ASP A 42 -14.01 17.64 0.43
CA ASP A 42 -15.19 18.37 -0.03
C ASP A 42 -14.90 19.88 -0.02
N ASN A 43 -14.24 20.39 1.03
CA ASN A 43 -13.80 21.79 1.07
C ASN A 43 -12.77 22.12 -0.01
N LEU A 44 -11.84 21.20 -0.32
CA LEU A 44 -10.90 21.41 -1.44
C LEU A 44 -11.63 21.54 -2.78
N ARG A 45 -12.70 20.77 -3.01
CA ARG A 45 -13.53 20.93 -4.22
C ARG A 45 -14.29 22.25 -4.24
N GLU A 46 -14.85 22.67 -3.10
CA GLU A 46 -15.53 23.96 -2.97
C GLU A 46 -14.60 25.16 -3.28
N LEU A 47 -13.31 25.01 -2.97
CA LEU A 47 -12.27 25.98 -3.32
C LEU A 47 -11.83 25.92 -4.80
N GLY A 48 -12.38 25.00 -5.60
CA GLY A 48 -12.09 24.88 -7.03
C GLY A 48 -10.96 23.92 -7.40
N PHE A 49 -10.46 23.10 -6.45
CA PHE A 49 -9.45 22.08 -6.77
C PHE A 49 -10.09 20.83 -7.42
N GLU A 50 -9.43 20.29 -8.44
CA GLU A 50 -9.76 18.98 -8.97
C GLU A 50 -9.27 17.88 -8.02
N VAL A 51 -10.18 16.97 -7.63
CA VAL A 51 -9.87 15.85 -6.73
C VAL A 51 -10.12 14.53 -7.45
N VAL A 52 -9.04 13.81 -7.74
CA VAL A 52 -9.05 12.48 -8.36
C VAL A 52 -8.84 11.36 -7.33
N ARG A 53 -9.21 10.12 -7.69
CA ARG A 53 -8.96 8.93 -6.86
C ARG A 53 -7.85 8.09 -7.45
N PHE A 54 -6.84 7.80 -6.63
CA PHE A 54 -5.83 6.79 -6.93
C PHE A 54 -6.07 5.52 -6.12
N LYS A 55 -5.50 4.43 -6.60
CA LYS A 55 -5.53 3.12 -5.97
C LYS A 55 -4.12 2.58 -5.86
N THR A 56 -3.81 2.01 -4.71
CA THR A 56 -2.65 1.15 -4.48
C THR A 56 -3.11 -0.16 -3.87
N GLY A 57 -2.33 -1.23 -4.04
CA GLY A 57 -2.55 -2.52 -3.40
C GLY A 57 -1.48 -2.78 -2.34
N THR A 58 -1.79 -3.64 -1.39
CA THR A 58 -0.82 -4.18 -0.43
C THR A 58 -0.98 -5.71 -0.39
N PRO A 59 0.10 -6.49 -0.36
CA PRO A 59 -0.01 -7.94 -0.20
C PRO A 59 -0.57 -8.30 1.18
N PRO A 60 -1.09 -9.52 1.38
CA PRO A 60 -1.44 -10.01 2.71
C PRO A 60 -0.19 -10.07 3.61
N ARG A 61 -0.40 -10.07 4.94
CA ARG A 61 0.66 -10.36 5.91
C ARG A 61 0.57 -11.83 6.32
N VAL A 62 1.71 -12.51 6.34
CA VAL A 62 1.80 -13.96 6.60
C VAL A 62 2.53 -14.18 7.93
N ASN A 63 2.11 -15.20 8.68
CA ASN A 63 2.80 -15.60 9.89
C ASN A 63 4.11 -16.32 9.54
N SER A 64 5.25 -15.80 9.98
CA SER A 64 6.57 -16.40 9.72
C SER A 64 6.67 -17.86 10.16
N LYS A 65 5.99 -18.25 11.24
CA LYS A 65 6.03 -19.64 11.76
C LYS A 65 5.36 -20.67 10.86
N THR A 66 4.61 -20.23 9.83
CA THR A 66 3.93 -21.12 8.89
C THR A 66 4.65 -21.21 7.54
N ILE A 67 5.85 -20.63 7.43
CA ILE A 67 6.65 -20.64 6.20
C ILE A 67 7.70 -21.74 6.29
N ASP A 68 7.78 -22.56 5.24
CA ASP A 68 8.83 -23.56 5.04
C ASP A 68 10.03 -22.89 4.33
N TYR A 69 10.97 -22.37 5.13
CA TYR A 69 12.12 -21.59 4.63
C TYR A 69 13.14 -22.44 3.87
N ASP A 70 13.15 -23.77 4.05
CA ASP A 70 14.04 -24.68 3.33
C ASP A 70 13.73 -24.72 1.82
N LYS A 71 12.53 -24.26 1.42
CA LYS A 71 12.09 -24.13 0.02
C LYS A 71 12.26 -22.72 -0.54
N THR A 72 12.97 -21.85 0.16
CA THR A 72 13.23 -20.47 -0.26
C THR A 72 14.71 -20.21 -0.43
N GLU A 73 15.07 -19.21 -1.23
CA GLU A 73 16.46 -18.76 -1.36
C GLU A 73 16.72 -17.57 -0.43
N ILE A 74 17.73 -17.66 0.42
CA ILE A 74 18.12 -16.57 1.31
C ILE A 74 18.79 -15.44 0.50
N GLN A 75 18.35 -14.21 0.74
CA GLN A 75 18.97 -13.00 0.19
C GLN A 75 19.45 -12.12 1.36
N PRO A 76 20.73 -12.23 1.75
CA PRO A 76 21.28 -11.39 2.81
C PRO A 76 21.38 -9.93 2.37
N GLY A 77 21.48 -9.03 3.34
CA GLY A 77 21.87 -7.64 3.09
C GLY A 77 23.34 -7.51 2.67
N ASP A 78 23.75 -6.30 2.30
CA ASP A 78 25.16 -6.00 2.01
C ASP A 78 26.02 -6.22 3.26
N ASP A 79 27.25 -6.69 3.04
CA ASP A 79 28.28 -6.87 4.08
C ASP A 79 28.95 -5.55 4.50
N VAL A 80 28.82 -4.51 3.67
CA VAL A 80 29.31 -3.16 3.98
C VAL A 80 28.21 -2.36 4.68
N GLY A 81 28.55 -1.79 5.84
CA GLY A 81 27.68 -0.85 6.56
C GLY A 81 27.32 0.35 5.69
N ARG A 82 26.02 0.54 5.45
CA ARG A 82 25.49 1.68 4.71
C ARG A 82 24.49 2.43 5.56
N ALA A 83 24.41 3.73 5.34
CA ALA A 83 23.41 4.59 5.94
C ALA A 83 22.74 5.45 4.87
N PHE A 84 21.48 5.80 5.11
CA PHE A 84 20.76 6.75 4.27
C PHE A 84 21.22 8.20 4.50
N SER A 85 21.72 8.52 5.70
CA SER A 85 22.22 9.86 6.06
C SER A 85 23.73 9.93 5.92
N PHE A 86 24.24 11.10 5.53
CA PHE A 86 25.68 11.40 5.53
C PHE A 86 26.26 11.58 6.94
N ASP A 87 25.40 11.88 7.92
CA ASP A 87 25.82 12.15 9.30
C ASP A 87 25.91 10.89 10.17
N THR A 88 25.49 9.74 9.64
CA THR A 88 25.52 8.48 10.38
C THR A 88 26.95 7.96 10.46
N THR A 89 27.49 7.90 11.69
CA THR A 89 28.85 7.41 11.97
C THR A 89 28.89 5.97 12.49
N GLU A 90 27.76 5.42 12.92
CA GLU A 90 27.61 4.05 13.41
C GLU A 90 26.62 3.28 12.53
N TYR A 91 26.98 2.05 12.14
CA TYR A 91 26.21 1.25 11.19
C TYR A 91 25.56 0.04 11.86
N ILE A 92 24.35 -0.30 11.43
CA ILE A 92 23.64 -1.52 11.86
C ILE A 92 24.12 -2.67 10.98
N LEU A 93 24.95 -3.55 11.56
CA LEU A 93 25.50 -4.71 10.85
C LEU A 93 24.71 -6.00 11.12
N ASP A 94 23.91 -6.04 12.20
CA ASP A 94 22.96 -7.12 12.47
C ASP A 94 21.73 -6.94 11.58
N GLN A 95 21.79 -7.53 10.38
CA GLN A 95 20.77 -7.43 9.36
C GLN A 95 20.00 -8.75 9.25
N LEU A 96 18.67 -8.65 9.17
CA LEU A 96 17.84 -9.78 8.83
C LEU A 96 17.87 -10.01 7.32
N PRO A 97 18.03 -11.26 6.85
CA PRO A 97 17.95 -11.55 5.43
C PRO A 97 16.49 -11.48 4.95
N CYS A 98 16.33 -11.37 3.64
CA CYS A 98 15.06 -11.65 2.96
C CYS A 98 15.08 -13.09 2.42
N TRP A 99 13.91 -13.57 2.00
CA TRP A 99 13.75 -14.89 1.38
C TRP A 99 13.01 -14.74 0.05
N LEU A 100 13.61 -15.29 -1.00
CA LEU A 100 13.08 -15.26 -2.37
C LEU A 100 12.27 -16.53 -2.64
N THR A 101 11.14 -16.34 -3.32
CA THR A 101 10.28 -17.40 -3.82
C THR A 101 9.57 -16.92 -5.07
N TYR A 102 8.92 -17.84 -5.79
CA TYR A 102 8.33 -17.58 -7.09
C TYR A 102 6.93 -18.18 -7.17
N THR A 103 6.08 -17.53 -7.95
CA THR A 103 4.78 -18.11 -8.34
C THR A 103 4.99 -19.21 -9.38
N ASN A 104 3.96 -20.02 -9.59
CA ASN A 104 3.97 -21.07 -10.62
C ASN A 104 2.60 -21.13 -11.31
N ASP A 105 2.48 -21.99 -12.31
CA ASP A 105 1.26 -22.15 -13.12
C ASP A 105 0.02 -22.45 -12.27
N LYS A 106 0.18 -23.19 -11.16
CA LYS A 106 -0.94 -23.44 -10.24
C LYS A 106 -1.38 -22.17 -9.52
N THR A 107 -0.46 -21.31 -9.11
CA THR A 107 -0.79 -19.98 -8.56
C THR A 107 -1.53 -19.14 -9.59
N HIS A 108 -1.07 -19.13 -10.84
CA HIS A 108 -1.70 -18.36 -11.92
C HIS A 108 -3.12 -18.85 -12.20
N GLN A 109 -3.32 -20.18 -12.29
CA GLN A 109 -4.65 -20.77 -12.47
C GLN A 109 -5.62 -20.36 -11.35
N VAL A 110 -5.18 -20.39 -10.09
CA VAL A 110 -6.02 -19.97 -8.95
C VAL A 110 -6.42 -18.49 -9.08
N ILE A 111 -5.51 -17.62 -9.54
CA ILE A 111 -5.82 -16.22 -9.78
C ILE A 111 -6.85 -16.11 -10.91
N ASP A 112 -6.60 -16.75 -12.05
CA ASP A 112 -7.44 -16.71 -13.25
C ASP A 112 -8.88 -17.17 -12.97
N ASP A 113 -9.03 -18.30 -12.27
CA ASP A 113 -10.33 -18.86 -11.87
C ASP A 113 -11.13 -17.87 -10.99
N ASN A 114 -10.45 -16.98 -10.26
CA ASN A 114 -11.03 -16.07 -9.28
C ASN A 114 -10.94 -14.59 -9.67
N LEU A 115 -10.47 -14.24 -10.87
CA LEU A 115 -10.31 -12.84 -11.31
C LEU A 115 -11.62 -12.05 -11.20
N HIS A 116 -12.75 -12.71 -11.44
CA HIS A 116 -14.10 -12.17 -11.33
C HIS A 116 -14.46 -11.68 -9.92
N LEU A 117 -13.82 -12.21 -8.88
CA LEU A 117 -13.99 -11.78 -7.48
C LEU A 117 -13.15 -10.55 -7.13
N SER A 118 -12.18 -10.19 -7.98
CA SER A 118 -11.33 -9.04 -7.72
C SER A 118 -12.10 -7.72 -7.86
N ALA A 119 -11.70 -6.73 -7.07
CA ALA A 119 -12.26 -5.38 -7.15
C ALA A 119 -12.06 -4.71 -8.52
N MET A 120 -11.02 -5.11 -9.26
CA MET A 120 -10.70 -4.55 -10.59
C MET A 120 -11.70 -4.99 -11.64
N TYR A 121 -12.06 -6.28 -11.66
CA TYR A 121 -12.93 -6.85 -12.68
C TYR A 121 -14.42 -6.83 -12.30
N SER A 122 -14.76 -6.69 -11.02
CA SER A 122 -16.15 -6.58 -10.54
C SER A 122 -16.85 -5.24 -10.82
N GLY A 123 -16.16 -4.26 -11.44
CA GLY A 123 -16.73 -2.95 -11.75
C GLY A 123 -16.95 -2.03 -10.54
N MET A 124 -16.57 -2.48 -9.32
CA MET A 124 -16.67 -1.69 -8.09
C MET A 124 -15.70 -0.49 -8.05
N ILE A 125 -14.66 -0.53 -8.88
CA ILE A 125 -13.64 0.53 -8.97
C ILE A 125 -14.03 1.48 -10.11
N LYS A 126 -14.20 2.77 -9.77
CA LYS A 126 -14.36 3.85 -10.74
C LYS A 126 -13.07 4.67 -10.78
N GLY A 127 -12.47 4.80 -11.97
CA GLY A 127 -11.28 5.62 -12.20
C GLY A 127 -10.34 5.03 -13.25
N LYS A 128 -9.47 5.87 -13.82
CA LYS A 128 -8.41 5.42 -14.73
C LYS A 128 -7.35 4.69 -13.90
N GLY A 129 -7.11 3.41 -14.20
CA GLY A 129 -6.08 2.62 -13.53
C GLY A 129 -4.67 3.22 -13.70
N PRO A 130 -3.73 2.92 -12.80
CA PRO A 130 -2.34 3.33 -12.97
C PRO A 130 -1.75 2.71 -14.25
N ARG A 131 -0.82 3.41 -14.91
CA ARG A 131 -0.09 2.86 -16.08
C ARG A 131 0.74 1.62 -15.72
N TYR A 132 1.20 1.55 -14.48
CA TYR A 132 1.91 0.40 -13.92
C TYR A 132 0.99 -0.26 -12.89
N CYS A 133 0.55 -1.48 -13.20
CA CYS A 133 -0.25 -2.30 -12.28
C CYS A 133 0.68 -3.29 -11.58
N PRO A 134 1.07 -3.05 -10.31
CA PRO A 134 1.94 -3.96 -9.57
C PRO A 134 1.21 -5.19 -9.02
N SER A 135 -0.13 -5.21 -9.08
CA SER A 135 -0.99 -6.30 -8.63
C SER A 135 -1.38 -7.22 -9.77
#